data_AF-A0A1W1CN11-F1
#
_entry.id   AF-A0A1W1CN11-F1
#
_cell.length_a   1.000
_cell.length_b   1.000
_cell.length_c   1.000
_cell.angle_alpha   90.00
_cell.angle_beta   90.00
_cell.angle_gamma   90.00
#
_symmetry.space_group_name_H-M   'P 1'
#
loop_
_entity.id
_entity.type
_entity.pdbx_description
1 polymer ?
#
loop_
_entity_poly.entity_id
_entity_poly.type
_entity_poly.pdbx_seq_one_letter_code
_entity_poly.pdbx_strand_id
1 'polypeptide(L)'
;MKLLMILILAFTYLFSDLSDDQAYEAYKKGHYKKAFELYSKAYTTKADYNLAQFYEQGIGTKKDQQEALRYYDKVYENIDFHDYRTCENAMLPYYYNTLKKLHKTAESKALRRFCKDDRNPFVTKCPAAGVVPKFDRASLNEFDCFYYKRFPKSMKRLLHIHAKIKENDSAYLPILIKKYRPQMVRAIRPIISYYIKKGTKCISRAKTNNDVERCMDDYVDFLHKALLSMEISGGIRPTEEMLKKDPKLRKEMEDEMKRYEERSIFLQQTATKKDKEKAVKELKELHTSIDIYYQR
;
A
#
# COMPACT_ATOMS: atom_id res chain seq x y z
N MET A 1 -28.57 -11.15 -14.70
CA MET A 1 -28.12 -9.87 -15.30
C MET A 1 -27.13 -9.10 -14.42
N LYS A 2 -27.37 -8.84 -13.13
CA LYS A 2 -26.42 -8.10 -12.25
C LYS A 2 -25.03 -8.77 -12.13
N LEU A 3 -24.97 -10.10 -12.01
CA LEU A 3 -23.68 -10.83 -11.92
C LEU A 3 -22.87 -10.78 -13.23
N LEU A 4 -23.56 -10.82 -14.37
CA LEU A 4 -22.95 -10.70 -15.70
C LEU A 4 -22.39 -9.28 -15.91
N MET A 5 -23.09 -8.23 -15.47
CA MET A 5 -22.58 -6.86 -15.50
C MET A 5 -21.34 -6.65 -14.63
N ILE A 6 -21.29 -7.28 -13.45
CA ILE A 6 -20.12 -7.18 -12.54
C ILE A 6 -18.89 -7.88 -13.15
N LEU A 7 -19.08 -9.06 -13.79
CA LEU A 7 -18.00 -9.76 -14.49
C LEU A 7 -17.48 -8.99 -15.71
N ILE A 8 -18.37 -8.33 -16.47
CA ILE A 8 -17.97 -7.47 -17.60
C ILE A 8 -17.18 -6.27 -17.10
N LEU A 9 -17.62 -5.60 -16.03
CA LEU A 9 -16.91 -4.46 -15.44
C LEU A 9 -15.53 -4.85 -14.88
N ALA A 10 -15.42 -6.01 -14.21
CA ALA A 10 -14.14 -6.52 -13.71
C ALA A 10 -13.18 -6.91 -14.86
N PHE A 11 -13.71 -7.49 -15.94
CA PHE A 11 -12.94 -7.86 -17.12
C PHE A 11 -12.44 -6.64 -17.90
N THR A 12 -13.24 -5.57 -17.99
CA THR A 12 -12.81 -4.30 -18.61
C THR A 12 -11.70 -3.60 -17.83
N TYR A 13 -11.74 -3.65 -16.49
CA TYR A 13 -10.69 -3.07 -15.63
C TYR A 13 -9.36 -3.84 -15.72
N LEU A 14 -9.39 -5.17 -15.85
CA LEU A 14 -8.18 -5.99 -16.01
C LEU A 14 -7.53 -5.83 -17.40
N PHE A 15 -8.32 -5.55 -18.44
CA PHE A 15 -7.83 -5.35 -19.80
C PHE A 15 -7.21 -3.96 -20.03
N SER A 16 -7.66 -2.92 -19.32
CA SER A 16 -7.15 -1.56 -19.47
C SER A 16 -5.70 -1.43 -19.00
N ASP A 17 -5.36 -1.95 -17.82
CA ASP A 17 -4.01 -1.82 -17.25
C ASP A 17 -2.96 -2.58 -18.07
N LEU A 18 -3.32 -3.76 -18.57
CA LEU A 18 -2.46 -4.57 -19.44
C LEU A 18 -2.12 -3.85 -20.76
N SER A 19 -3.05 -3.04 -21.27
CA SER A 19 -2.88 -2.35 -22.55
C SER A 19 -1.99 -1.11 -22.46
N ASP A 20 -1.94 -0.43 -21.31
CA ASP A 20 -1.08 0.73 -21.06
C ASP A 20 0.41 0.38 -21.05
N ASP A 21 0.77 -0.73 -20.40
CA ASP A 21 2.17 -1.18 -20.33
C ASP A 21 2.66 -1.70 -21.68
N GLN A 22 1.79 -2.41 -22.42
CA GLN A 22 2.08 -2.81 -23.80
C GLN A 22 2.28 -1.60 -24.72
N ALA A 23 1.48 -0.55 -24.56
CA ALA A 23 1.62 0.69 -25.31
C ALA A 23 2.96 1.37 -25.02
N TYR A 24 3.34 1.45 -23.74
CA TYR A 24 4.61 2.05 -23.31
C TYR A 24 5.83 1.27 -23.81
N GLU A 25 5.80 -0.06 -23.74
CA GLU A 25 6.88 -0.90 -24.29
C GLU A 25 7.01 -0.75 -25.81
N ALA A 26 5.88 -0.64 -26.53
CA ALA A 26 5.90 -0.35 -27.97
C ALA A 26 6.52 1.03 -28.25
N TYR A 27 6.19 2.05 -27.45
CA TYR A 27 6.77 3.39 -27.56
C TYR A 27 8.29 3.37 -27.36
N LYS A 28 8.79 2.73 -26.30
CA LYS A 28 10.25 2.64 -26.04
C LYS A 28 11.02 1.93 -27.16
N LYS A 29 10.39 0.97 -27.83
CA LYS A 29 10.96 0.25 -28.98
C LYS A 29 10.87 1.05 -30.29
N GLY A 30 10.38 2.29 -30.25
CA GLY A 30 10.21 3.15 -31.42
C GLY A 30 8.99 2.78 -32.29
N HIS A 31 8.13 1.86 -31.84
CA HIS A 31 6.94 1.43 -32.58
C HIS A 31 5.76 2.39 -32.32
N TYR A 32 5.94 3.67 -32.67
CA TYR A 32 5.04 4.75 -32.27
C TYR A 32 3.60 4.58 -32.76
N LYS A 33 3.38 4.13 -34.00
CA LYS A 33 2.02 3.89 -34.50
C LYS A 33 1.29 2.79 -33.71
N LYS A 34 2.01 1.73 -33.35
CA LYS A 34 1.49 0.65 -32.51
C LYS A 34 1.20 1.14 -31.08
N ALA A 35 2.08 1.95 -30.51
CA ALA A 35 1.88 2.56 -29.20
C ALA A 35 0.62 3.44 -29.18
N PHE A 36 0.42 4.25 -30.22
CA PHE A 36 -0.77 5.09 -30.40
C PHE A 36 -2.06 4.26 -30.43
N GLU A 37 -2.09 3.19 -31.22
CA GLU A 37 -3.24 2.28 -31.31
C GLU A 37 -3.54 1.57 -29.98
N LEU A 38 -2.51 1.22 -29.21
CA LEU A 38 -2.67 0.58 -27.90
C LEU A 38 -3.18 1.57 -26.86
N TYR A 39 -2.61 2.78 -26.78
CA TYR A 39 -3.13 3.83 -25.89
C TYR A 39 -4.58 4.20 -26.20
N SER A 40 -4.95 4.22 -27.49
CA SER A 40 -6.35 4.48 -27.92
C SER A 40 -7.35 3.44 -27.42
N LYS A 41 -6.88 2.28 -26.94
CA LYS A 41 -7.70 1.18 -26.43
C LYS A 41 -7.65 1.00 -24.91
N ALA A 42 -6.77 1.75 -24.22
CA ALA A 42 -6.52 1.56 -22.79
C ALA A 42 -7.52 2.30 -21.89
N TYR A 43 -8.16 3.36 -22.38
CA TYR A 43 -9.21 4.13 -21.68
C TYR A 43 -8.85 4.55 -20.24
N THR A 44 -7.56 4.70 -19.91
CA THR A 44 -7.09 5.20 -18.61
C THR A 44 -6.71 6.69 -18.71
N THR A 45 -6.66 7.39 -17.56
CA THR A 45 -6.15 8.78 -17.51
C THR A 45 -4.70 8.89 -17.99
N LYS A 46 -3.90 7.84 -17.78
CA LYS A 46 -2.50 7.75 -18.27
C LYS A 46 -2.47 7.59 -19.80
N ALA A 47 -3.36 6.78 -20.36
CA ALA A 47 -3.51 6.61 -21.80
C ALA A 47 -3.95 7.91 -22.48
N ASP A 48 -4.98 8.57 -21.95
CA ASP A 48 -5.50 9.84 -22.46
C ASP A 48 -4.39 10.91 -22.47
N TYR A 49 -3.57 10.98 -21.42
CA TYR A 49 -2.41 11.87 -21.38
C TYR A 49 -1.38 11.55 -22.47
N ASN A 50 -1.04 10.27 -22.67
CA ASN A 50 -0.10 9.87 -23.71
C ASN A 50 -0.64 10.14 -25.12
N LEU A 51 -1.94 9.93 -25.37
CA LEU A 51 -2.58 10.29 -26.65
C LEU A 51 -2.48 11.79 -26.92
N ALA A 52 -2.73 12.62 -25.90
CA ALA A 52 -2.57 14.06 -26.04
C ALA A 52 -1.14 14.47 -26.44
N GLN A 53 -0.12 13.84 -25.86
CA GLN A 53 1.28 14.07 -26.25
C GLN A 53 1.57 13.61 -27.68
N PHE A 54 1.01 12.47 -28.10
CA PHE A 54 1.20 11.95 -29.45
C PHE A 54 0.60 12.89 -30.50
N TYR A 55 -0.58 13.44 -30.25
CA TYR A 55 -1.18 14.46 -31.09
C TYR A 55 -0.43 15.81 -31.03
N GLU A 56 0.04 16.24 -29.86
CA GLU A 56 0.81 17.48 -29.69
C GLU A 56 2.11 17.45 -30.52
N GLN A 57 2.79 16.31 -30.54
CA GLN A 57 4.12 16.14 -31.13
C GLN A 57 4.10 15.47 -32.52
N GLY A 58 2.97 14.89 -32.93
CA GLY A 58 2.89 14.09 -34.16
C GLY A 58 3.63 12.75 -34.07
N ILE A 59 3.66 12.13 -32.89
CA ILE A 59 4.32 10.83 -32.67
C ILE A 59 3.36 9.73 -33.07
N GLY A 60 3.72 8.90 -34.05
CA GLY A 60 2.89 7.75 -34.47
C GLY A 60 1.54 8.11 -35.10
N THR A 61 1.21 9.41 -35.18
CA THR A 61 0.01 10.01 -35.75
C THR A 61 0.35 11.37 -36.37
N LYS A 62 -0.59 12.01 -37.05
CA LYS A 62 -0.41 13.39 -37.51
C LYS A 62 -0.51 14.36 -36.33
N LYS A 63 0.33 15.38 -36.34
CA LYS A 63 0.25 16.46 -35.35
C LYS A 63 -1.12 17.14 -35.44
N ASP A 64 -1.84 17.18 -34.34
CA ASP A 64 -3.16 17.81 -34.22
C ASP A 64 -3.27 18.49 -32.85
N GLN A 65 -3.27 19.81 -32.84
CA GLN A 65 -3.33 20.57 -31.60
C GLN A 65 -4.74 20.54 -30.99
N GLN A 66 -5.80 20.53 -31.80
CA GLN A 66 -7.16 20.52 -31.26
C GLN A 66 -7.46 19.20 -30.56
N GLU A 67 -7.01 18.10 -31.17
CA GLU A 67 -7.22 16.79 -30.59
C GLU A 67 -6.35 16.59 -29.33
N ALA A 68 -5.13 17.11 -29.31
CA ALA A 68 -4.31 17.14 -28.10
C ALA A 68 -5.00 17.88 -26.94
N LEU A 69 -5.60 19.04 -27.21
CA LEU A 69 -6.36 19.81 -26.21
C LEU A 69 -7.54 18.98 -25.67
N ARG A 70 -8.31 18.35 -26.55
CA ARG A 70 -9.47 17.51 -26.17
C ARG A 70 -9.10 16.39 -25.21
N TYR A 71 -8.00 15.67 -25.48
CA TYR A 71 -7.53 14.63 -24.58
C TYR A 71 -7.00 15.19 -23.25
N TYR A 72 -6.31 16.32 -23.27
CA TYR A 72 -5.86 16.94 -22.03
C TYR A 72 -7.02 17.45 -21.15
N ASP A 73 -8.09 17.99 -21.74
CA ASP A 73 -9.31 18.38 -21.01
C ASP A 73 -9.96 17.16 -20.35
N LYS A 74 -10.03 16.03 -21.08
CA LYS A 74 -10.50 14.76 -20.52
C LYS A 74 -9.65 14.27 -19.35
N VAL A 75 -8.33 14.44 -19.41
CA VAL A 75 -7.44 14.14 -18.27
C VAL A 75 -7.77 15.02 -17.07
N TYR A 76 -8.01 16.32 -17.29
CA TYR A 76 -8.38 17.27 -16.24
C TYR A 76 -9.70 16.92 -15.54
N GLU A 77 -10.73 16.54 -16.29
CA GLU A 77 -12.04 16.18 -15.75
C GLU A 77 -12.00 14.90 -14.91
N ASN A 78 -11.12 13.95 -15.26
CA ASN A 78 -10.99 12.66 -14.59
C ASN A 78 -9.96 12.65 -13.46
N ILE A 79 -9.34 13.80 -13.18
CA ILE A 79 -8.41 13.96 -12.08
C ILE A 79 -9.20 14.08 -10.76
N ASP A 80 -8.98 13.15 -9.82
CA ASP A 80 -9.47 13.32 -8.45
C ASP A 80 -8.55 14.25 -7.66
N PHE A 81 -8.96 15.50 -7.49
CA PHE A 81 -8.24 16.51 -6.70
C PHE A 81 -8.16 16.19 -5.20
N HIS A 82 -8.86 15.18 -4.67
CA HIS A 82 -8.70 14.73 -3.29
C HIS A 82 -7.39 13.95 -3.08
N ASP A 83 -6.95 13.20 -4.10
CA ASP A 83 -5.69 12.43 -4.15
C ASP A 83 -4.45 13.35 -4.28
N TYR A 84 -4.64 14.62 -4.67
CA TYR A 84 -3.55 15.61 -4.76
C TYR A 84 -2.97 15.98 -3.38
N ARG A 85 -3.69 15.70 -2.29
CA ARG A 85 -3.20 15.93 -0.91
C ARG A 85 -2.16 14.91 -0.45
N THR A 86 -2.16 13.71 -1.02
CA THR A 86 -1.24 12.62 -0.68
C THR A 86 0.03 12.67 -1.54
N CYS A 87 -0.04 13.29 -2.73
CA CYS A 87 1.06 13.34 -3.71
C CYS A 87 1.57 11.94 -4.11
N GLU A 88 0.71 10.91 -4.05
CA GLU A 88 1.08 9.52 -4.30
C GLU A 88 1.09 9.17 -5.80
N ASN A 89 0.36 9.93 -6.63
CA ASN A 89 0.28 9.68 -8.06
C ASN A 89 1.54 10.20 -8.80
N ALA A 90 2.34 9.29 -9.35
CA ALA A 90 3.55 9.64 -10.10
C ALA A 90 3.29 10.46 -11.38
N MET A 91 2.07 10.46 -11.91
CA MET A 91 1.69 11.24 -13.10
C MET A 91 1.33 12.70 -12.77
N LEU A 92 1.15 13.06 -11.50
CA LEU A 92 0.77 14.41 -11.06
C LEU A 92 1.64 15.54 -11.65
N PRO A 93 2.98 15.42 -11.68
CA PRO A 93 3.84 16.47 -12.23
C PRO A 93 3.64 16.67 -13.74
N TYR A 94 3.31 15.59 -14.44
CA TYR A 94 3.07 15.60 -15.88
C TYR A 94 1.71 16.24 -16.21
N TYR A 95 0.66 15.84 -15.49
CA TYR A 95 -0.65 16.47 -15.57
C TYR A 95 -0.57 17.96 -15.24
N TYR A 96 0.18 18.35 -14.20
CA TYR A 96 0.40 19.75 -13.86
C TYR A 96 1.07 20.56 -14.98
N ASN A 97 2.13 20.04 -15.59
CA ASN A 97 2.81 20.72 -16.69
C ASN A 97 1.89 20.93 -17.88
N THR A 98 1.04 19.96 -18.17
CA THR A 98 -0.01 20.04 -19.18
C THR A 98 -1.06 21.10 -18.83
N LEU A 99 -1.60 21.10 -17.61
CA LEU A 99 -2.61 22.09 -17.18
C LEU A 99 -2.07 23.53 -17.23
N LYS A 100 -0.79 23.72 -16.94
CA LYS A 100 -0.11 25.02 -17.09
C LYS A 100 -0.04 25.48 -18.55
N LYS A 101 0.08 24.56 -19.52
CA LYS A 101 0.05 24.89 -20.95
C LYS A 101 -1.35 25.30 -21.41
N LEU A 102 -2.39 24.66 -20.86
CA LEU A 102 -3.80 24.82 -21.24
C LEU A 102 -4.44 26.05 -20.60
N HIS A 103 -4.27 26.23 -19.29
CA HIS A 103 -4.90 27.30 -18.52
C HIS A 103 -3.86 28.35 -18.13
N LYS A 104 -3.85 29.49 -18.84
CA LYS A 104 -2.96 30.63 -18.52
C LYS A 104 -3.43 31.47 -17.30
N THR A 105 -4.54 31.12 -16.64
CA THR A 105 -5.30 31.99 -15.70
C THR A 105 -5.41 31.43 -14.26
N ALA A 106 -6.37 31.92 -13.44
CA ALA A 106 -6.49 31.73 -11.99
C ALA A 106 -6.54 30.26 -11.52
N GLU A 107 -7.02 29.34 -12.34
CA GLU A 107 -6.99 27.89 -12.08
C GLU A 107 -5.54 27.38 -11.94
N SER A 108 -4.60 27.92 -12.72
CA SER A 108 -3.15 27.66 -12.59
C SER A 108 -2.57 28.12 -11.25
N LYS A 109 -3.23 29.06 -10.55
CA LYS A 109 -2.82 29.58 -9.24
C LYS A 109 -3.33 28.70 -8.09
N ALA A 110 -4.54 28.14 -8.25
CA ALA A 110 -5.04 27.09 -7.37
C ALA A 110 -4.15 25.85 -7.49
N LEU A 111 -3.84 25.39 -8.71
CA LEU A 111 -2.90 24.29 -9.01
C LEU A 111 -1.48 24.54 -8.45
N ARG A 112 -1.00 25.79 -8.48
CA ARG A 112 0.30 26.19 -7.88
C ARG A 112 0.41 25.93 -6.37
N ARG A 113 -0.71 25.82 -5.64
CA ARG A 113 -0.72 25.47 -4.20
C ARG A 113 -0.56 23.97 -3.94
N PHE A 114 -0.89 23.11 -4.91
CA PHE A 114 -1.14 21.68 -4.66
C PHE A 114 0.10 20.78 -4.52
N CYS A 115 1.31 21.32 -4.58
CA CYS A 115 2.51 20.68 -4.00
C CYS A 115 3.44 21.72 -3.35
N LYS A 116 2.92 22.89 -2.93
CA LYS A 116 3.70 24.00 -2.36
C LYS A 116 3.54 24.23 -0.87
N ASP A 117 2.62 23.56 -0.19
CA ASP A 117 2.76 23.47 1.26
C ASP A 117 3.87 22.45 1.51
N ASP A 118 5.08 22.95 1.77
CA ASP A 118 6.30 22.17 2.03
C ASP A 118 6.17 21.17 3.20
N ARG A 119 5.03 21.21 3.90
CA ARG A 119 4.71 20.38 5.05
C ARG A 119 3.61 19.40 4.67
N ASN A 120 4.03 18.16 4.43
CA ASN A 120 3.14 17.00 4.45
C ASN A 120 2.21 17.10 5.69
N PRO A 121 0.88 16.92 5.57
CA PRO A 121 -0.06 17.15 6.68
C PRO A 121 0.29 16.36 7.95
N PHE A 122 0.87 15.17 7.79
CA PHE A 122 1.40 14.39 8.89
C PHE A 122 2.64 15.03 9.52
N VAL A 123 3.56 15.60 8.74
CA VAL A 123 4.73 16.33 9.25
C VAL A 123 4.31 17.59 10.01
N THR A 124 3.23 18.27 9.62
CA THR A 124 2.68 19.39 10.40
C THR A 124 2.21 18.92 11.78
N LYS A 125 1.54 17.77 11.87
CA LYS A 125 1.10 17.16 13.15
C LYS A 125 2.26 16.50 13.92
N CYS A 126 3.29 16.07 13.21
CA CYS A 126 4.44 15.35 13.73
C CYS A 126 5.75 15.89 13.12
N PRO A 127 6.31 17.00 13.64
CA PRO A 127 7.53 17.60 13.08
C PRO A 127 8.73 16.63 13.02
N ALA A 128 8.79 15.65 13.93
CA ALA A 128 9.83 14.62 13.95
C ALA A 128 9.85 13.75 12.68
N ALA A 129 8.71 13.58 11.99
CA ALA A 129 8.63 12.88 10.71
C ALA A 129 9.37 13.62 9.58
N GLY A 130 9.72 14.89 9.79
CA GLY A 130 10.52 15.67 8.84
C GLY A 130 11.91 15.09 8.55
N VAL A 131 12.41 14.17 9.39
CA VAL A 131 13.66 13.42 9.14
C VAL A 131 13.62 12.57 7.88
N VAL A 132 12.41 12.19 7.45
CA VAL A 132 12.17 11.40 6.23
C VAL A 132 12.22 12.36 5.03
N PRO A 133 13.04 12.10 4.00
CA PRO A 133 13.10 12.94 2.79
C PRO A 133 11.75 13.03 2.10
N LYS A 134 11.43 14.16 1.46
CA LYS A 134 10.12 14.42 0.85
C LYS A 134 9.64 13.29 -0.08
N PHE A 135 10.55 12.72 -0.88
CA PHE A 135 10.25 11.63 -1.82
C PHE A 135 9.93 10.28 -1.14
N ASP A 136 10.34 10.07 0.11
CA ASP A 136 10.07 8.85 0.88
C ASP A 136 8.81 8.97 1.77
N ARG A 137 8.00 10.04 1.63
CA ARG A 137 6.94 10.38 2.60
C ARG A 137 5.55 9.75 2.34
N ALA A 138 5.40 8.93 1.30
CA ALA A 138 4.11 8.35 0.92
C ALA A 138 3.44 7.56 2.08
N SER A 139 4.23 6.86 2.90
CA SER A 139 3.74 6.02 4.00
C SER A 139 3.89 6.64 5.39
N LEU A 140 4.05 7.97 5.50
CA LEU A 140 4.30 8.59 6.81
C LEU A 140 3.19 8.34 7.83
N ASN A 141 1.94 8.41 7.37
CA ASN A 141 0.72 8.26 8.17
C ASN A 141 0.39 6.82 8.56
N GLU A 142 1.06 5.81 7.99
CA GLU A 142 0.90 4.42 8.38
C GLU A 142 1.46 4.16 9.80
N PHE A 143 2.40 5.00 10.26
CA PHE A 143 3.10 4.86 11.53
C PHE A 143 2.77 6.01 12.50
N ASP A 144 2.65 5.71 13.79
CA ASP A 144 2.49 6.72 14.83
C ASP A 144 3.69 7.69 14.92
N CYS A 145 3.42 8.94 15.29
CA CYS A 145 4.45 9.97 15.48
C CYS A 145 5.57 9.55 16.45
N PHE A 146 5.24 8.69 17.43
CA PHE A 146 6.17 8.07 18.37
C PHE A 146 7.41 7.50 17.71
N TYR A 147 7.26 6.78 16.58
CA TYR A 147 8.37 6.13 15.92
C TYR A 147 9.38 7.10 15.33
N TYR A 148 8.90 8.21 14.75
CA TYR A 148 9.76 9.24 14.19
C TYR A 148 10.50 10.01 15.27
N LYS A 149 9.86 10.24 16.42
CA LYS A 149 10.50 10.89 17.59
C LYS A 149 11.59 10.01 18.20
N ARG A 150 11.30 8.72 18.40
CA ARG A 150 12.18 7.83 19.16
C ARG A 150 13.21 7.09 18.30
N PHE A 151 12.90 6.82 17.04
CA PHE A 151 13.73 6.01 16.13
C PHE A 151 13.90 6.67 14.74
N PRO A 152 14.31 7.95 14.66
CA PRO A 152 14.34 8.72 13.41
C PRO A 152 15.20 8.07 12.31
N LYS A 153 16.38 7.52 12.67
CA LYS A 153 17.28 6.83 11.72
C LYS A 153 16.71 5.51 11.22
N SER A 154 15.94 4.80 12.04
CA SER A 154 15.28 3.55 11.65
C SER A 154 14.14 3.84 10.70
N MET A 155 13.27 4.80 11.05
CA MET A 155 12.14 5.19 10.20
C MET A 155 12.59 5.75 8.85
N LYS A 156 13.62 6.61 8.82
CA LYS A 156 14.19 7.10 7.56
C LYS A 156 14.65 5.97 6.65
N ARG A 157 15.36 4.97 7.19
CA ARG A 157 15.85 3.84 6.39
C ARG A 157 14.74 2.91 5.93
N LEU A 158 13.76 2.66 6.81
CA LEU A 158 12.61 1.81 6.50
C LEU A 158 11.79 2.40 5.34
N LEU A 159 11.40 3.68 5.46
CA LEU A 159 10.56 4.31 4.45
C LEU A 159 11.29 4.54 3.13
N HIS A 160 12.60 4.74 3.15
CA HIS A 160 13.40 4.75 1.93
C HIS A 160 13.38 3.39 1.19
N ILE A 161 13.33 2.28 1.93
CA ILE A 161 13.17 0.96 1.33
C ILE A 161 11.75 0.77 0.80
N HIS A 162 10.73 1.21 1.55
CA HIS A 162 9.33 1.18 1.09
C HIS A 162 9.14 1.97 -0.20
N ALA A 163 9.74 3.16 -0.32
CA ALA A 163 9.69 3.96 -1.55
C ALA A 163 10.27 3.18 -2.76
N LYS A 164 11.44 2.56 -2.61
CA LYS A 164 12.03 1.70 -3.65
C LYS A 164 11.16 0.52 -4.05
N ILE A 165 10.38 -0.02 -3.12
CA ILE A 165 9.45 -1.11 -3.39
C ILE A 165 8.22 -0.60 -4.14
N LYS A 166 7.64 0.53 -3.70
CA LYS A 166 6.44 1.16 -4.30
C LYS A 166 6.68 1.76 -5.69
N GLU A 167 7.91 2.17 -6.01
CA GLU A 167 8.29 2.66 -7.35
C GLU A 167 8.22 1.58 -8.45
N ASN A 168 8.00 0.31 -8.10
CA ASN A 168 7.94 -0.81 -9.03
C ASN A 168 6.52 -1.39 -9.11
N ASP A 169 6.17 -1.93 -10.28
CA ASP A 169 4.88 -2.58 -10.55
C ASP A 169 4.57 -3.70 -9.53
N SER A 170 3.27 -3.85 -9.22
CA SER A 170 2.69 -4.82 -8.28
C SER A 170 3.16 -6.26 -8.55
N ALA A 171 3.43 -6.60 -9.82
CA ALA A 171 3.95 -7.92 -10.22
C ALA A 171 5.30 -8.28 -9.57
N TYR A 172 6.15 -7.29 -9.24
CA TYR A 172 7.47 -7.52 -8.63
C TYR A 172 7.45 -7.38 -7.11
N LEU A 173 6.34 -6.98 -6.51
CA LEU A 173 6.23 -6.70 -5.08
C LEU A 173 6.75 -7.86 -4.20
N PRO A 174 6.39 -9.14 -4.42
CA PRO A 174 6.91 -10.25 -3.61
C PRO A 174 8.44 -10.43 -3.74
N ILE A 175 8.98 -10.23 -4.95
CA ILE A 175 10.41 -10.37 -5.24
C ILE A 175 11.20 -9.24 -4.57
N LEU A 176 10.69 -8.01 -4.65
CA LEU A 176 11.34 -6.84 -4.05
C LEU A 176 11.27 -6.87 -2.53
N ILE A 177 10.13 -7.27 -1.94
CA ILE A 177 10.03 -7.51 -0.50
C ILE A 177 11.09 -8.53 -0.07
N LYS A 178 11.22 -9.67 -0.79
CA LYS A 178 12.24 -10.68 -0.51
C LYS A 178 13.66 -10.12 -0.62
N LYS A 179 13.95 -9.34 -1.66
CA LYS A 179 15.26 -8.71 -1.92
C LYS A 179 15.67 -7.72 -0.83
N TYR A 180 14.75 -6.85 -0.41
CA TYR A 180 15.03 -5.78 0.54
C TYR A 180 14.81 -6.16 2.00
N ARG A 181 14.22 -7.33 2.28
CA ARG A 181 13.95 -7.82 3.64
C ARG A 181 15.13 -7.69 4.61
N PRO A 182 16.37 -8.15 4.30
CA PRO A 182 17.48 -8.03 5.25
C PRO A 182 17.83 -6.57 5.60
N GLN A 183 17.52 -5.62 4.71
CA GLN A 183 17.72 -4.19 4.97
C GLN A 183 16.59 -3.64 5.86
N MET A 184 15.33 -4.06 5.62
CA MET A 184 14.20 -3.70 6.47
C MET A 184 14.41 -4.19 7.90
N VAL A 185 14.75 -5.47 8.09
CA VAL A 185 15.03 -6.08 9.40
C VAL A 185 16.13 -5.32 10.15
N ARG A 186 17.23 -4.99 9.46
CA ARG A 186 18.31 -4.17 10.04
C ARG A 186 17.85 -2.77 10.43
N ALA A 187 16.99 -2.14 9.62
CA ALA A 187 16.46 -0.82 9.91
C ALA A 187 15.58 -0.82 11.18
N ILE A 188 14.72 -1.84 11.34
CA ILE A 188 13.74 -1.91 12.45
C ILE A 188 14.26 -2.60 13.70
N ARG A 189 15.43 -3.25 13.67
CA ARG A 189 16.04 -3.93 14.83
C ARG A 189 16.00 -3.12 16.14
N PRO A 190 16.34 -1.81 16.15
CA PRO A 190 16.25 -1.01 17.39
C PRO A 190 14.83 -0.86 17.92
N ILE A 191 13.84 -0.78 17.02
CA ILE A 191 12.42 -0.69 17.37
C ILE A 191 11.94 -2.01 17.96
N ILE A 192 12.33 -3.13 17.34
CA ILE A 192 12.03 -4.47 17.84
C ILE A 192 12.61 -4.69 19.24
N SER A 193 13.89 -4.38 19.46
CA SER A 193 14.51 -4.53 20.79
C SER A 193 13.79 -3.71 21.87
N TYR A 194 13.28 -2.54 21.51
CA TYR A 194 12.45 -1.73 22.41
C TYR A 194 11.12 -2.45 22.75
N TYR A 195 10.41 -2.99 21.76
CA TYR A 195 9.16 -3.70 22.00
C TYR A 195 9.32 -5.00 22.77
N ILE A 196 10.39 -5.76 22.53
CA ILE A 196 10.69 -6.94 23.34
C ILE A 196 10.81 -6.55 24.80
N LYS A 197 11.55 -5.47 25.10
CA LYS A 197 11.71 -4.97 26.48
C LYS A 197 10.40 -4.45 27.06
N LYS A 198 9.64 -3.65 26.29
CA LYS A 198 8.34 -3.09 26.69
C LYS A 198 7.33 -4.21 26.96
N GLY A 199 7.16 -5.12 26.01
CA GLY A 199 6.26 -6.28 26.07
C GLY A 199 6.63 -7.22 27.21
N THR A 200 7.91 -7.58 27.39
CA THR A 200 8.34 -8.41 28.53
C THR A 200 7.94 -7.80 29.88
N LYS A 201 8.10 -6.48 30.03
CA LYS A 201 7.71 -5.76 31.25
C LYS A 201 6.18 -5.64 31.41
N CYS A 202 5.45 -5.57 30.31
CA CYS A 202 3.99 -5.55 30.30
C CYS A 202 3.43 -6.93 30.70
N ILE A 203 3.90 -7.99 30.05
CA ILE A 203 3.50 -9.39 30.28
C ILE A 203 3.75 -9.81 31.73
N SER A 204 4.87 -9.40 32.33
CA SER A 204 5.15 -9.75 33.73
C SER A 204 4.07 -9.23 34.70
N ARG A 205 3.40 -8.13 34.35
CA ARG A 205 2.36 -7.46 35.14
C ARG A 205 0.94 -7.80 34.72
N ALA A 206 0.76 -8.52 33.61
CA ALA A 206 -0.54 -8.92 33.09
C ALA A 206 -1.32 -9.74 34.13
N LYS A 207 -2.62 -9.47 34.29
CA LYS A 207 -3.48 -10.21 35.22
C LYS A 207 -4.20 -11.34 34.51
N THR A 208 -4.67 -11.09 33.29
CA THR A 208 -5.38 -12.06 32.45
C THR A 208 -4.58 -12.42 31.20
N ASN A 209 -4.93 -13.53 30.55
CA ASN A 209 -4.34 -13.88 29.26
C ASN A 209 -4.69 -12.85 28.17
N ASN A 210 -5.84 -12.19 28.28
CA ASN A 210 -6.18 -11.05 27.43
C ASN A 210 -5.22 -9.86 27.61
N ASP A 211 -4.77 -9.58 28.85
CA ASP A 211 -3.75 -8.56 29.08
C ASP A 211 -2.41 -8.95 28.44
N VAL A 212 -2.06 -10.25 28.45
CA VAL A 212 -0.85 -10.77 27.81
C VAL A 212 -0.88 -10.55 26.31
N GLU A 213 -1.99 -10.89 25.62
CA GLU A 213 -2.14 -10.64 24.18
C GLU A 213 -2.05 -9.14 23.86
N ARG A 214 -2.75 -8.29 24.64
CA ARG A 214 -2.71 -6.84 24.45
C ARG A 214 -1.30 -6.26 24.59
N CYS A 215 -0.44 -6.86 25.42
CA CYS A 215 0.96 -6.45 25.52
C CYS A 215 1.77 -6.70 24.23
N MET A 216 1.28 -7.55 23.33
CA MET A 216 1.91 -7.94 22.07
C MET A 216 1.31 -7.22 20.86
N ASP A 217 0.05 -6.77 20.91
CA ASP A 217 -0.67 -6.16 19.77
C ASP A 217 0.09 -4.98 19.12
N ASP A 218 0.54 -4.00 19.91
CA ASP A 218 1.29 -2.83 19.40
C ASP A 218 2.52 -3.23 18.58
N TYR A 219 3.14 -4.35 18.96
CA TYR A 219 4.35 -4.85 18.30
C TYR A 219 4.02 -5.57 17.01
N VAL A 220 2.96 -6.37 17.01
CA VAL A 220 2.47 -7.10 15.83
C VAL A 220 2.01 -6.11 14.75
N ASP A 221 1.15 -5.14 15.08
CA ASP A 221 0.69 -4.11 14.14
C ASP A 221 1.86 -3.34 13.51
N PHE A 222 2.84 -2.93 14.32
CA PHE A 222 4.06 -2.30 13.83
C PHE A 222 4.82 -3.20 12.83
N LEU A 223 5.01 -4.48 13.16
CA LEU A 223 5.73 -5.41 12.28
C LEU A 223 5.01 -5.62 10.95
N HIS A 224 3.69 -5.72 10.98
CA HIS A 224 2.89 -5.91 9.76
C HIS A 224 3.10 -4.75 8.78
N LYS A 225 2.96 -3.53 9.27
CA LYS A 225 3.20 -2.31 8.49
C LYS A 225 4.65 -2.19 8.04
N ALA A 226 5.60 -2.45 8.94
CA ALA A 226 7.02 -2.30 8.65
C ALA A 226 7.51 -3.30 7.59
N LEU A 227 7.01 -4.53 7.60
CA LEU A 227 7.45 -5.59 6.68
C LEU A 227 6.59 -5.69 5.42
N LEU A 228 5.62 -4.79 5.24
CA LEU A 228 4.66 -4.82 4.14
C LEU A 228 3.97 -6.19 4.02
N SER A 229 3.70 -6.81 5.17
CA SER A 229 3.02 -8.10 5.17
C SER A 229 1.53 -7.84 5.03
N MET A 230 1.00 -8.27 3.89
CA MET A 230 -0.43 -8.30 3.68
C MET A 230 -1.05 -9.27 4.69
N GLU A 231 -1.89 -8.76 5.57
CA GLU A 231 -2.91 -9.63 6.16
C GLU A 231 -3.88 -10.01 5.05
N ILE A 232 -4.05 -11.31 4.81
CA ILE A 232 -5.23 -11.80 4.12
C ILE A 232 -6.39 -11.55 5.09
N SER A 233 -7.04 -10.40 4.99
CA SER A 233 -8.26 -10.10 5.73
C SER A 233 -9.44 -10.17 4.77
N GLY A 234 -10.43 -10.97 5.15
CA GLY A 234 -11.68 -11.13 4.39
C GLY A 234 -11.77 -12.44 3.62
N GLY A 235 -11.62 -13.58 4.30
CA GLY A 235 -12.22 -14.81 3.78
C GLY A 235 -13.73 -14.63 3.65
N ILE A 236 -14.31 -15.00 2.51
CA ILE A 236 -15.76 -15.02 2.35
C ILE A 236 -16.29 -16.09 3.31
N ARG A 237 -17.17 -15.69 4.25
CA ARG A 237 -17.85 -16.66 5.12
C ARG A 237 -18.65 -17.63 4.23
N PRO A 238 -18.40 -18.94 4.28
CA PRO A 238 -19.13 -19.90 3.46
C PRO A 238 -20.64 -19.78 3.71
N THR A 239 -21.44 -19.86 2.63
CA THR A 239 -22.90 -19.85 2.78
C THR A 239 -23.39 -21.19 3.30
N GLU A 240 -24.57 -21.23 3.91
CA GLU A 240 -25.19 -22.49 4.36
C GLU A 240 -25.33 -23.52 3.23
N GLU A 241 -25.55 -23.07 2.00
CA GLU A 241 -25.64 -23.96 0.85
C GLU A 241 -24.28 -24.61 0.53
N MET A 242 -23.17 -23.89 0.68
CA MET A 242 -21.81 -24.44 0.53
C MET A 242 -21.54 -25.47 1.63
N LEU A 243 -21.89 -25.16 2.88
CA LEU A 243 -21.72 -26.07 4.01
C LEU A 243 -22.60 -27.32 3.93
N LYS A 244 -23.75 -27.25 3.25
CA LYS A 244 -24.60 -28.42 2.98
C LYS A 244 -24.01 -29.32 1.89
N LYS A 245 -23.41 -28.73 0.86
CA LYS A 245 -22.81 -29.46 -0.27
C LYS A 245 -21.44 -30.05 0.06
N ASP A 246 -20.75 -29.49 1.06
CA ASP A 246 -19.44 -29.94 1.52
C ASP A 246 -19.42 -30.20 3.04
N PRO A 247 -19.68 -31.45 3.47
CA PRO A 247 -19.62 -31.84 4.89
C PRO A 247 -18.24 -31.69 5.53
N LYS A 248 -17.17 -31.77 4.73
CA LYS A 248 -15.81 -31.58 5.23
C LYS A 248 -15.58 -30.12 5.60
N LEU A 249 -15.95 -29.20 4.71
CA LEU A 249 -15.91 -27.76 4.97
C LEU A 249 -16.77 -27.37 6.18
N ARG A 250 -17.97 -27.96 6.32
CA ARG A 250 -18.82 -27.77 7.51
C ARG A 250 -18.10 -28.16 8.79
N LYS A 251 -17.50 -29.35 8.83
CA LYS A 251 -16.75 -29.81 9.99
C LYS A 251 -15.56 -28.90 10.30
N GLU A 252 -14.81 -28.48 9.28
CA GLU A 252 -13.68 -27.55 9.45
C GLU A 252 -14.12 -26.22 10.08
N MET A 253 -15.27 -25.69 9.67
CA MET A 253 -15.86 -24.48 10.23
C MET A 253 -16.36 -24.64 11.66
N GLU A 254 -17.01 -25.77 11.98
CA GLU A 254 -17.42 -26.11 13.35
C GLU A 254 -16.21 -26.23 14.27
N ASP A 255 -15.15 -26.92 13.82
CA ASP A 255 -13.90 -27.07 14.57
C ASP A 255 -13.22 -25.69 14.78
N GLU A 256 -13.28 -24.79 13.80
CA GLU A 256 -12.76 -23.43 13.93
C GLU A 256 -13.56 -22.57 14.93
N MET A 257 -14.89 -22.63 14.87
CA MET A 257 -15.76 -21.97 15.83
C MET A 257 -15.49 -22.46 17.26
N LYS A 258 -15.34 -23.77 17.44
CA LYS A 258 -14.97 -24.35 18.74
C LYS A 258 -13.63 -23.83 19.24
N ARG A 259 -12.61 -23.77 18.39
CA ARG A 259 -11.30 -23.18 18.74
C ARG A 259 -11.43 -21.70 19.14
N TYR A 260 -12.28 -20.94 18.45
CA TYR A 260 -12.53 -19.53 18.78
C TYR A 260 -13.17 -19.37 20.17
N GLU A 261 -14.18 -20.19 20.49
CA GLU A 261 -14.82 -20.20 21.80
C GLU A 261 -13.86 -20.59 22.92
N GLU A 262 -13.08 -21.67 22.72
CA GLU A 262 -12.04 -22.10 23.65
C GLU A 262 -11.00 -21.00 23.88
N ARG A 263 -10.58 -20.31 22.82
CA ARG A 263 -9.66 -19.16 22.92
C ARG A 263 -10.30 -18.01 23.70
N SER A 264 -11.55 -17.67 23.43
CA SER A 264 -12.28 -16.61 24.15
C SER A 264 -12.32 -16.88 25.67
N ILE A 265 -12.58 -18.13 26.05
CA ILE A 265 -12.55 -18.56 27.46
C ILE A 265 -11.14 -18.44 28.04
N PHE A 266 -10.12 -18.95 27.34
CA PHE A 266 -8.72 -18.87 27.76
C PHE A 266 -8.27 -17.41 28.01
N LEU A 267 -8.65 -16.49 27.15
CA LEU A 267 -8.29 -15.07 27.27
C LEU A 267 -8.83 -14.41 28.55
N GLN A 268 -10.00 -14.85 29.01
CA GLN A 268 -10.61 -14.33 30.25
C GLN A 268 -9.98 -14.91 31.52
N GLN A 269 -9.21 -16.00 31.42
CA GLN A 269 -8.55 -16.61 32.57
C GLN A 269 -7.37 -15.77 33.08
N THR A 270 -7.06 -15.95 34.37
CA THR A 270 -5.86 -15.39 34.99
C THR A 270 -4.61 -15.91 34.30
N ALA A 271 -3.70 -15.00 33.93
CA ALA A 271 -2.44 -15.37 33.29
C ALA A 271 -1.51 -16.06 34.28
N THR A 272 -1.25 -17.34 34.05
CA THR A 272 -0.32 -18.11 34.87
C THR A 272 1.13 -17.71 34.58
N LYS A 273 2.06 -18.12 35.45
CA LYS A 273 3.49 -17.95 35.20
C LYS A 273 3.92 -18.59 33.87
N LYS A 274 3.38 -19.76 33.55
CA LYS A 274 3.67 -20.50 32.31
C LYS A 274 3.17 -19.74 31.08
N ASP A 275 1.98 -19.15 31.14
CA ASP A 275 1.43 -18.37 30.03
C ASP A 275 2.30 -17.15 29.73
N LYS A 276 2.72 -16.45 30.79
CA LYS A 276 3.62 -15.29 30.68
C LYS A 276 5.00 -15.66 30.12
N GLU A 277 5.58 -16.77 30.58
CA GLU A 277 6.87 -17.26 30.08
C GLU A 277 6.77 -17.65 28.60
N LYS A 278 5.68 -18.33 28.22
CA LYS A 278 5.38 -18.67 26.82
C LYS A 278 5.27 -17.42 25.95
N ALA A 279 4.49 -16.42 26.37
CA ALA A 279 4.34 -15.18 25.62
C ALA A 279 5.65 -14.38 25.50
N VAL A 280 6.47 -14.34 26.55
CA VAL A 280 7.82 -13.71 26.48
C VAL A 280 8.72 -14.46 25.51
N LYS A 281 8.64 -15.80 25.50
CA LYS A 281 9.36 -16.63 24.54
C LYS A 281 8.90 -16.32 23.11
N GLU A 282 7.60 -16.30 22.85
CA GLU A 282 7.02 -15.97 21.54
C GLU A 282 7.40 -14.54 21.10
N LEU A 283 7.39 -13.56 22.00
CA LEU A 283 7.82 -12.19 21.71
C LEU A 283 9.29 -12.11 21.29
N LYS A 284 10.16 -12.90 21.94
CA LYS A 284 11.58 -13.01 21.57
C LYS A 284 11.75 -13.83 20.30
N GLU A 285 10.95 -14.87 20.10
CA GLU A 285 10.98 -15.68 18.90
C GLU A 285 10.52 -14.89 17.69
N LEU A 286 9.54 -13.99 17.82
CA LEU A 286 9.16 -13.03 16.78
C LEU A 286 10.36 -12.20 16.30
N HIS A 287 11.36 -11.95 17.15
CA HIS A 287 12.59 -11.27 16.73
C HIS A 287 13.46 -12.12 15.80
N THR A 288 13.63 -13.41 16.13
CA THR A 288 14.41 -14.38 15.35
C THR A 288 13.61 -14.97 14.19
N SER A 289 12.29 -14.96 14.28
CA SER A 289 11.36 -15.51 13.30
C SER A 289 10.90 -14.46 12.31
N ILE A 290 11.25 -13.18 12.43
CA ILE A 290 11.14 -12.26 11.28
C ILE A 290 11.90 -12.82 10.05
N ASP A 291 12.94 -13.64 10.26
CA ASP A 291 13.59 -14.41 9.19
C ASP A 291 12.82 -15.71 8.80
N ILE A 292 11.99 -16.28 9.70
CA ILE A 292 11.28 -17.58 9.57
C ILE A 292 9.80 -17.44 9.15
N TYR A 293 9.12 -16.31 9.43
CA TYR A 293 7.69 -16.04 9.20
C TYR A 293 7.28 -16.12 7.71
N TYR A 294 8.23 -16.45 6.84
CA TYR A 294 8.11 -16.45 5.39
C TYR A 294 8.92 -17.58 4.72
N GLN A 295 9.23 -18.67 5.45
CA GLN A 295 9.63 -19.94 4.83
C GLN A 295 8.42 -20.84 4.48
N ARG A 296 7.18 -20.39 4.72
CA ARG A 296 5.95 -21.04 4.26
C ARG A 296 5.24 -20.16 3.25
#